data_AF-A0A9X0CN35-F1
#
_entry.id   AF-A0A9X0CN35-F1
#
_cell.length_a   1.000
_cell.length_b   1.000
_cell.length_c   1.000
_cell.angle_alpha   90.00
_cell.angle_beta   90.00
_cell.angle_gamma   90.00
#
_symmetry.space_group_name_H-M   'P 1'
#
loop_
_entity.id
_entity.type
_entity.pdbx_description
1 polymer ?
#
loop_
_entity_poly.entity_id
_entity_poly.type
_entity_poly.pdbx_seq_one_letter_code
_entity_poly.pdbx_strand_id
1 'polypeptide(L)'
;MKCCRVSGAKRQLIKLWVREVKRGLIPLEHVPYLAWDILLANGDWKSVGRRLGLGDGQLNCIESDHDEKYEKCFKMLKTCQQSGKASYENVADVLKKHNLNATRESYCLEGRDPPTKTTVALGNVKPGCVQDLQSIANAVKGKRKRLGRALGLEDNDVEQIVDENRGKIYEQSYQILQKWCQAYGHEATYSVLAQALNDRTVNMGTVAATFCLA
;
A
#
# COMPACT_ATOMS: atom_id res chain seq x y z
N MET A 1 2.06 -16.01 -57.06
CA MET A 1 2.26 -15.71 -55.62
C MET A 1 1.43 -14.48 -55.27
N LYS A 2 0.32 -14.64 -54.55
CA LYS A 2 -0.52 -13.52 -54.11
C LYS A 2 -0.05 -13.07 -52.72
N CYS A 3 0.56 -11.89 -52.65
CA CYS A 3 0.80 -11.20 -51.38
C CYS A 3 -0.55 -10.83 -50.74
N CYS A 4 -0.91 -11.49 -49.65
CA CYS A 4 -2.02 -11.06 -48.81
C CYS A 4 -1.63 -9.77 -48.07
N ARG A 5 -2.09 -8.61 -48.57
CA ARG A 5 -2.17 -7.38 -47.79
C ARG A 5 -3.21 -7.59 -46.68
N VAL A 6 -2.75 -7.73 -45.45
CA VAL A 6 -3.63 -7.65 -44.28
C VAL A 6 -4.18 -6.22 -44.21
N SER A 7 -5.51 -6.07 -44.24
CA SER A 7 -6.21 -4.79 -44.32
C SER A 7 -5.99 -3.91 -43.08
N GLY A 8 -5.88 -2.59 -43.30
CA GLY A 8 -5.70 -1.58 -42.24
C GLY A 8 -6.80 -1.59 -41.17
N ALA A 9 -8.00 -2.06 -41.51
CA ALA A 9 -9.13 -2.18 -40.59
C ALA A 9 -8.89 -3.20 -39.45
N LYS A 10 -8.17 -4.31 -39.71
CA LYS A 10 -7.79 -5.25 -38.64
C LYS A 10 -6.78 -4.64 -37.68
N ARG A 11 -5.88 -3.75 -38.15
CA ARG A 11 -4.95 -3.02 -37.28
C ARG A 11 -5.65 -1.95 -36.43
N GLN A 12 -6.72 -1.34 -36.92
CA GLN A 12 -7.53 -0.37 -36.14
C GLN A 12 -8.44 -1.04 -35.11
N LEU A 13 -9.04 -2.21 -35.42
CA LEU A 13 -9.85 -2.96 -34.46
C LEU A 13 -9.03 -3.58 -33.32
N ILE A 14 -7.76 -3.95 -33.57
CA ILE A 14 -6.84 -4.40 -32.50
C ILE A 14 -6.49 -3.24 -31.55
N LYS A 15 -6.44 -1.99 -32.02
CA LYS A 15 -6.20 -0.81 -31.17
C LYS A 15 -7.37 -0.47 -30.25
N LEU A 16 -8.58 -0.97 -30.52
CA LEU A 16 -9.77 -0.70 -29.70
C LEU A 16 -9.83 -1.48 -28.37
N TRP A 17 -8.94 -2.47 -28.16
CA TRP A 17 -8.94 -3.29 -26.94
C TRP A 17 -7.57 -3.46 -26.26
N VAL A 18 -6.48 -2.99 -26.88
CA VAL A 18 -5.19 -2.90 -26.17
C VAL A 18 -5.20 -1.62 -25.36
N ARG A 19 -5.50 -1.74 -24.06
CA ARG A 19 -5.34 -0.63 -23.12
C ARG A 19 -3.86 -0.25 -23.07
N GLU A 20 -3.59 1.04 -23.25
CA GLU A 20 -2.24 1.58 -23.15
C GLU A 20 -1.76 1.53 -21.69
N VAL A 21 -0.44 1.47 -21.52
CA VAL A 21 0.18 1.58 -20.18
C VAL A 21 0.31 3.06 -19.85
N LYS A 22 -0.05 3.43 -18.62
CA LYS A 22 0.13 4.77 -18.07
C LYS A 22 1.59 5.20 -18.17
N ARG A 23 1.85 6.51 -18.21
CA ARG A 23 3.21 7.06 -18.26
C ARG A 23 3.63 7.66 -16.93
N GLY A 24 4.93 7.73 -16.70
CA GLY A 24 5.52 8.35 -15.53
C GLY A 24 5.66 7.40 -14.34
N LEU A 25 6.01 7.97 -13.18
CA LEU A 25 6.22 7.20 -11.95
C LEU A 25 4.89 6.84 -11.31
N ILE A 26 4.84 5.66 -10.68
CA ILE A 26 3.72 5.30 -9.81
C ILE A 26 3.69 6.31 -8.64
N PRO A 27 2.54 6.96 -8.39
CA PRO A 27 2.34 7.81 -7.22
C PRO A 27 2.64 7.08 -5.90
N LEU A 28 3.27 7.76 -4.94
CA LEU A 28 3.59 7.18 -3.63
C LEU A 28 2.34 6.67 -2.89
N GLU A 29 1.20 7.34 -3.07
CA GLU A 29 -0.09 6.94 -2.48
C GLU A 29 -0.59 5.58 -3.00
N HIS A 30 -0.16 5.13 -4.18
CA HIS A 30 -0.52 3.81 -4.74
C HIS A 30 0.37 2.69 -4.19
N VAL A 31 1.54 2.99 -3.63
CA VAL A 31 2.55 2.01 -3.23
C VAL A 31 2.07 1.05 -2.13
N PRO A 32 1.41 1.50 -1.04
CA PRO A 32 0.86 0.59 -0.01
C PRO A 32 -0.09 -0.47 -0.61
N TYR A 33 -0.95 -0.03 -1.50
CA TYR A 33 -1.98 -0.85 -2.14
C TYR A 33 -1.39 -1.81 -3.16
N LEU A 34 -0.43 -1.35 -3.98
CA LEU A 34 0.30 -2.19 -4.91
C LEU A 34 1.08 -3.29 -4.17
N ALA A 35 1.75 -2.95 -3.06
CA ALA A 35 2.45 -3.92 -2.23
C ALA A 35 1.50 -5.01 -1.71
N TRP A 36 0.32 -4.61 -1.25
CA TRP A 36 -0.71 -5.53 -0.80
C TRP A 36 -1.17 -6.46 -1.92
N ASP A 37 -1.51 -5.93 -3.10
CA ASP A 37 -2.04 -6.73 -4.21
C ASP A 37 -0.99 -7.65 -4.85
N ILE A 38 0.29 -7.26 -4.86
CA ILE A 38 1.39 -8.14 -5.27
C ILE A 38 1.47 -9.35 -4.33
N LEU A 39 1.42 -9.13 -3.01
CA LEU A 39 1.53 -10.19 -2.03
C LEU A 39 0.30 -11.08 -1.97
N LEU A 40 -0.90 -10.51 -2.11
CA LEU A 40 -2.15 -11.26 -2.15
C LEU A 40 -2.18 -12.22 -3.34
N ALA A 41 -1.59 -11.83 -4.46
CA ALA A 41 -1.40 -12.67 -5.64
C ALA A 41 -0.18 -13.62 -5.54
N ASN A 42 0.36 -13.83 -4.34
CA ASN A 42 1.56 -14.65 -4.06
C ASN A 42 2.82 -14.20 -4.82
N GLY A 43 2.93 -12.90 -5.14
CA GLY A 43 4.10 -12.31 -5.76
C GLY A 43 5.32 -12.31 -4.84
N ASP A 44 6.46 -12.77 -5.35
CA ASP A 44 7.74 -12.67 -4.65
C ASP A 44 8.32 -11.25 -4.79
N TRP A 45 8.19 -10.48 -3.71
CA TRP A 45 8.66 -9.10 -3.65
C TRP A 45 10.17 -8.96 -3.94
N LYS A 46 11.01 -9.96 -3.62
CA LYS A 46 12.45 -9.90 -3.92
C LYS A 46 12.71 -10.00 -5.41
N SER A 47 12.05 -10.96 -6.07
CA SER A 47 12.19 -11.13 -7.51
C SER A 47 11.63 -9.93 -8.28
N VAL A 48 10.50 -9.37 -7.82
CA VAL A 48 9.96 -8.09 -8.33
C VAL A 48 10.99 -6.97 -8.16
N GLY A 49 11.55 -6.80 -6.95
CA GLY A 49 12.55 -5.76 -6.66
C GLY A 49 13.82 -5.89 -7.51
N ARG A 50 14.34 -7.10 -7.71
CA ARG A 50 15.49 -7.37 -8.59
C ARG A 50 15.20 -6.93 -10.02
N ARG A 51 14.01 -7.27 -10.55
CA ARG A 51 13.62 -6.88 -11.91
C ARG A 51 13.35 -5.38 -12.07
N LEU A 52 12.96 -4.70 -10.99
CA LEU A 52 12.90 -3.24 -10.94
C LEU A 52 14.28 -2.59 -10.77
N GLY A 53 15.36 -3.37 -10.66
CA GLY A 53 16.73 -2.88 -10.62
C GLY A 53 17.25 -2.53 -9.22
N LEU A 54 16.68 -3.11 -8.16
CA LEU A 54 17.33 -3.10 -6.84
C LEU A 54 18.41 -4.18 -6.77
N GLY A 55 19.56 -3.83 -6.20
CA GLY A 55 20.63 -4.79 -5.96
C GLY A 55 20.34 -5.70 -4.75
N ASP A 56 20.96 -6.88 -4.72
CA ASP A 56 20.77 -7.86 -3.65
C ASP A 56 21.14 -7.31 -2.27
N GLY A 57 22.13 -6.42 -2.17
CA GLY A 57 22.46 -5.73 -0.92
C GLY A 57 21.27 -4.94 -0.36
N GLN A 58 20.58 -4.16 -1.20
CA GLN A 58 19.40 -3.38 -0.78
C GLN A 58 18.24 -4.30 -0.36
N LEU A 59 18.03 -5.38 -1.10
CA LEU A 59 16.96 -6.35 -0.80
C LEU A 59 17.24 -7.13 0.49
N ASN A 60 18.51 -7.43 0.79
CA ASN A 60 18.89 -8.11 2.02
C ASN A 60 18.73 -7.19 3.23
N CYS A 61 19.05 -5.90 3.13
CA CYS A 61 18.72 -4.93 4.18
C CYS A 61 17.21 -4.86 4.42
N ILE A 62 16.40 -4.74 3.36
CA ILE A 62 14.93 -4.71 3.50
C ILE A 62 14.39 -6.01 4.16
N GLU A 63 15.00 -7.16 3.85
CA GLU A 63 14.62 -8.44 4.48
C GLU A 63 14.94 -8.47 5.97
N SER A 64 16.10 -7.93 6.40
CA SER A 64 16.52 -7.93 7.81
C SER A 64 15.79 -6.88 8.66
N ASP A 65 15.44 -5.74 8.06
CA ASP A 65 14.98 -4.57 8.80
C ASP A 65 13.47 -4.60 9.08
N HIS A 66 12.75 -5.51 8.43
CA HIS A 66 11.29 -5.59 8.50
C HIS A 66 10.83 -7.02 8.71
N ASP A 67 9.91 -7.25 9.65
CA ASP A 67 9.47 -8.62 9.98
C ASP A 67 8.38 -9.13 9.03
N GLU A 68 7.49 -8.23 8.60
CA GLU A 68 6.30 -8.58 7.84
C GLU A 68 6.56 -8.52 6.32
N LYS A 69 6.11 -9.55 5.57
CA LYS A 69 6.23 -9.59 4.09
C LYS A 69 5.68 -8.34 3.40
N TYR A 70 4.59 -7.77 3.92
CA TYR A 70 4.05 -6.51 3.44
C TYR A 70 5.00 -5.34 3.61
N GLU A 71 5.58 -5.16 4.80
CA GLU A 71 6.51 -4.07 5.04
C GLU A 71 7.73 -4.22 4.12
N LYS A 72 8.23 -5.45 3.92
CA LYS A 72 9.29 -5.74 2.95
C LYS A 72 8.91 -5.31 1.52
N CYS A 73 7.73 -5.71 1.06
CA CYS A 73 7.25 -5.37 -0.29
C CYS A 73 6.99 -3.87 -0.46
N PHE A 74 6.36 -3.24 0.53
CA PHE A 74 6.12 -1.80 0.58
C PHE A 74 7.43 -1.01 0.51
N LYS A 75 8.42 -1.38 1.34
CA LYS A 75 9.72 -0.70 1.39
C LYS A 75 10.56 -0.93 0.14
N MET A 76 10.46 -2.10 -0.46
CA MET A 76 11.02 -2.37 -1.79
C MET A 76 10.43 -1.43 -2.84
N LEU A 77 9.10 -1.36 -2.95
CA LEU A 77 8.45 -0.50 -3.95
C LEU A 77 8.68 0.99 -3.67
N LYS A 78 8.67 1.41 -2.41
CA LYS A 78 8.98 2.80 -2.02
C LYS A 78 10.40 3.17 -2.43
N THR A 79 11.38 2.31 -2.15
CA THR A 79 12.78 2.51 -2.58
C THR A 79 12.89 2.60 -4.11
N CYS A 80 12.19 1.71 -4.83
CA CYS A 80 12.13 1.77 -6.30
C CYS A 80 11.52 3.08 -6.79
N GLN A 81 10.43 3.55 -6.17
CA GLN A 81 9.75 4.78 -6.55
C GLN A 81 10.64 6.00 -6.32
N GLN A 82 11.27 6.10 -5.16
CA GLN A 82 12.16 7.22 -4.80
C GLN A 82 13.44 7.25 -5.65
N SER A 83 13.88 6.08 -6.14
CA SER A 83 15.02 5.97 -7.06
C SER A 83 14.64 6.21 -8.53
N GLY A 84 13.38 6.57 -8.83
CA GLY A 84 12.88 6.74 -10.20
C GLY A 84 12.75 5.44 -11.02
N LYS A 85 12.83 4.27 -10.37
CA LYS A 85 12.80 2.95 -11.03
C LYS A 85 11.37 2.42 -11.22
N ALA A 86 10.42 2.86 -10.40
CA ALA A 86 9.02 2.41 -10.43
C ALA A 86 8.15 3.23 -11.41
N SER A 87 8.54 3.28 -12.68
CA SER A 87 7.65 3.80 -13.74
C SER A 87 6.52 2.80 -14.01
N TYR A 88 5.38 3.28 -14.50
CA TYR A 88 4.26 2.44 -14.87
C TYR A 88 4.65 1.38 -15.92
N GLU A 89 5.52 1.73 -16.87
CA GLU A 89 6.02 0.84 -17.91
C GLU A 89 6.87 -0.29 -17.32
N ASN A 90 7.83 0.06 -16.46
CA ASN A 90 8.71 -0.91 -15.79
C ASN A 90 7.88 -1.85 -14.91
N VAL A 91 7.00 -1.29 -14.06
CA VAL A 91 6.15 -2.10 -13.18
C VAL A 91 5.20 -2.97 -14.01
N ALA A 92 4.62 -2.48 -15.10
CA ALA A 92 3.74 -3.28 -15.94
C ALA A 92 4.45 -4.49 -16.56
N ASP A 93 5.69 -4.29 -17.05
CA ASP A 93 6.50 -5.37 -17.60
C ASP A 93 6.90 -6.39 -16.53
N VAL A 94 7.31 -5.93 -15.34
CA VAL A 94 7.65 -6.82 -14.22
C VAL A 94 6.43 -7.61 -13.76
N LEU A 95 5.28 -6.98 -13.54
CA LEU A 95 4.05 -7.66 -13.14
C LEU A 95 3.62 -8.69 -14.18
N LYS A 96 3.72 -8.37 -15.48
CA LYS A 96 3.46 -9.32 -16.57
C LYS A 96 4.38 -10.55 -16.50
N LYS A 97 5.69 -10.34 -16.32
CA LYS A 97 6.69 -11.42 -16.19
C LYS A 97 6.47 -12.31 -14.97
N HIS A 98 5.80 -11.79 -13.95
CA HIS A 98 5.43 -12.51 -12.72
C HIS A 98 4.00 -13.10 -12.77
N ASN A 99 3.32 -13.05 -13.92
CA ASN A 99 1.92 -13.47 -14.08
C ASN A 99 0.92 -12.72 -13.17
N LEU A 100 1.28 -11.52 -12.71
CA LEU A 100 0.45 -10.64 -11.87
C LEU A 100 -0.45 -9.75 -12.75
N ASN A 101 -1.18 -10.37 -13.69
CA ASN A 101 -1.93 -9.65 -14.73
C ASN A 101 -3.08 -8.80 -14.16
N ALA A 102 -3.81 -9.30 -13.15
CA ALA A 102 -4.88 -8.55 -12.50
C ALA A 102 -4.34 -7.28 -11.81
N THR A 103 -3.22 -7.40 -11.10
CA THR A 103 -2.52 -6.25 -10.50
C THR A 103 -2.02 -5.30 -11.58
N ARG A 104 -1.43 -5.80 -12.67
CA ARG A 104 -0.98 -4.98 -13.80
C ARG A 104 -2.13 -4.17 -14.41
N GLU A 105 -3.27 -4.82 -14.63
CA GLU A 105 -4.46 -4.17 -15.20
C GLU A 105 -5.01 -3.08 -14.28
N SER A 106 -5.01 -3.33 -12.97
CA SER A 106 -5.59 -2.40 -11.99
C SER A 106 -4.74 -1.15 -11.81
N TYR A 107 -3.41 -1.26 -11.83
CA TYR A 107 -2.53 -0.13 -11.54
C TYR A 107 -1.99 0.55 -12.79
N CYS A 108 -1.57 -0.22 -13.79
CA CYS A 108 -0.70 0.29 -14.85
C CYS A 108 -1.41 0.62 -16.15
N LEU A 109 -2.64 0.16 -16.38
CA LEU A 109 -3.34 0.39 -17.65
C LEU A 109 -4.27 1.60 -17.58
N GLU A 110 -4.37 2.31 -18.69
CA GLU A 110 -5.30 3.42 -18.87
C GLU A 110 -6.77 3.00 -18.69
N GLY A 111 -7.60 3.94 -18.22
CA GLY A 111 -9.04 3.71 -17.98
C GLY A 111 -9.33 2.82 -16.76
N ARG A 112 -8.36 2.63 -15.88
CA ARG A 112 -8.53 2.00 -14.55
C ARG A 112 -7.98 2.92 -13.48
N ASP A 113 -8.77 3.13 -12.45
CA ASP A 113 -8.28 3.75 -11.22
C ASP A 113 -7.73 2.65 -10.31
N PRO A 114 -6.51 2.82 -9.78
CA PRO A 114 -5.96 1.86 -8.83
C PRO A 114 -6.87 1.75 -7.61
N PRO A 115 -7.07 0.54 -7.06
CA PRO A 115 -7.85 0.36 -5.85
C PRO A 115 -7.08 0.95 -4.65
N THR A 116 -7.28 2.22 -4.37
CA THR A 116 -6.65 2.95 -3.26
C THR A 116 -7.58 3.01 -2.05
N LYS A 117 -7.35 3.97 -1.16
CA LYS A 117 -8.14 4.19 0.05
C LYS A 117 -9.62 4.30 -0.31
N THR A 118 -10.44 3.40 0.22
CA THR A 118 -11.89 3.42 0.03
C THR A 118 -12.56 3.76 1.36
N THR A 119 -13.47 4.72 1.35
CA THR A 119 -14.31 5.03 2.50
C THR A 119 -15.32 3.89 2.69
N VAL A 120 -15.30 3.25 3.85
CA VAL A 120 -16.30 2.23 4.19
C VAL A 120 -17.51 2.89 4.85
N ALA A 121 -18.70 2.34 4.60
CA ALA A 121 -19.89 2.71 5.36
C ALA A 121 -19.72 2.19 6.79
N LEU A 122 -19.56 3.10 7.74
CA LEU A 122 -19.47 2.76 9.15
C LEU A 122 -20.87 2.70 9.76
N GLY A 123 -21.06 1.85 10.76
CA GLY A 123 -22.29 1.85 11.57
C GLY A 123 -22.37 3.09 12.48
N ASN A 124 -23.07 2.98 13.60
CA ASN A 124 -23.08 4.03 14.60
C ASN A 124 -21.68 4.16 15.22
N VAL A 125 -20.91 5.15 14.78
CA VAL A 125 -19.56 5.44 15.31
C VAL A 125 -19.68 6.27 16.58
N LYS A 126 -18.85 5.97 17.59
CA LYS A 126 -18.72 6.81 18.78
C LYS A 126 -18.38 8.25 18.39
N PRO A 127 -19.06 9.26 18.96
CA PRO A 127 -18.75 10.65 18.67
C PRO A 127 -17.44 11.08 19.33
N GLY A 128 -16.80 12.10 18.76
CA GLY A 128 -15.67 12.79 19.40
C GLY A 128 -14.29 12.17 19.16
N CYS A 129 -13.32 12.69 19.92
CA CYS A 129 -11.91 12.32 19.85
C CYS A 129 -11.66 10.97 20.50
N VAL A 130 -10.66 10.25 20.01
CA VAL A 130 -10.24 8.97 20.59
C VAL A 130 -9.63 9.19 21.98
N GLN A 131 -10.11 8.45 23.00
CA GLN A 131 -9.57 8.51 24.36
C GLN A 131 -8.91 7.18 24.81
N ASP A 132 -9.27 6.05 24.20
CA ASP A 132 -8.87 4.70 24.63
C ASP A 132 -7.52 4.22 24.04
N LEU A 133 -6.53 5.11 23.94
CA LEU A 133 -5.30 4.85 23.16
C LEU A 133 -4.52 3.60 23.59
N GLN A 134 -4.44 3.32 24.89
CA GLN A 134 -3.70 2.16 25.41
C GLN A 134 -4.31 0.82 24.95
N SER A 135 -5.64 0.70 25.06
CA SER A 135 -6.36 -0.51 24.67
C SER A 135 -6.29 -0.72 23.15
N ILE A 136 -6.45 0.36 22.37
CA ILE A 136 -6.34 0.33 20.92
C ILE A 136 -4.91 -0.03 20.50
N ALA A 137 -3.89 0.58 21.12
CA ALA A 137 -2.49 0.30 20.84
C ALA A 137 -2.15 -1.19 20.99
N ASN A 138 -2.63 -1.81 22.07
CA ASN A 138 -2.46 -3.24 22.29
C ASN A 138 -3.13 -4.09 21.20
N ALA A 139 -4.35 -3.71 20.77
CA ALA A 139 -5.08 -4.43 19.72
C ALA A 139 -4.42 -4.33 18.34
N VAL A 140 -3.80 -3.19 18.01
CA VAL A 140 -3.25 -2.91 16.66
C VAL A 140 -1.75 -3.17 16.52
N LYS A 141 -1.10 -3.72 17.55
CA LYS A 141 0.37 -3.92 17.60
C LYS A 141 0.98 -4.58 16.37
N GLY A 142 0.26 -5.55 15.76
CA GLY A 142 0.72 -6.28 14.57
C GLY A 142 0.65 -5.49 13.26
N LYS A 143 -0.14 -4.40 13.21
CA LYS A 143 -0.37 -3.57 12.01
C LYS A 143 -0.06 -2.09 12.24
N ARG A 144 0.54 -1.73 13.37
CA ARG A 144 0.81 -0.35 13.81
C ARG A 144 1.38 0.57 12.72
N LYS A 145 2.37 0.10 11.94
CA LYS A 145 2.97 0.92 10.86
C LYS A 145 1.98 1.22 9.74
N ARG A 146 1.23 0.20 9.31
CA ARG A 146 0.17 0.33 8.31
C ARG A 146 -0.91 1.28 8.80
N LEU A 147 -1.33 1.14 10.06
CA LEU A 147 -2.33 2.01 10.67
C LEU A 147 -1.86 3.47 10.73
N GLY A 148 -0.62 3.74 11.18
CA GLY A 148 -0.07 5.09 11.22
C GLY A 148 -0.12 5.78 9.85
N ARG A 149 0.26 5.08 8.78
CA ARG A 149 0.18 5.60 7.40
C ARG A 149 -1.28 5.80 6.96
N ALA A 150 -2.18 4.87 7.28
CA ALA A 150 -3.60 4.98 6.94
C ALA A 150 -4.31 6.15 7.66
N LEU A 151 -3.81 6.51 8.85
CA LEU A 151 -4.21 7.70 9.63
C LEU A 151 -3.60 9.00 9.11
N GLY A 152 -2.75 8.95 8.08
CA GLY A 152 -2.15 10.12 7.45
C GLY A 152 -0.84 10.59 8.09
N LEU A 153 -0.19 9.78 8.93
CA LEU A 153 1.18 10.08 9.36
C LEU A 153 2.16 9.82 8.21
N GLU A 154 3.21 10.64 8.14
CA GLU A 154 4.30 10.41 7.22
C GLU A 154 5.05 9.12 7.55
N ASP A 155 5.50 8.39 6.53
CA ASP A 155 6.24 7.14 6.75
C ASP A 155 7.55 7.35 7.53
N ASN A 156 8.17 8.53 7.38
CA ASN A 156 9.40 8.85 8.12
C ASN A 156 9.14 8.99 9.62
N ASP A 157 8.05 9.66 10.02
CA ASP A 157 7.61 9.74 11.42
C ASP A 157 7.33 8.33 11.99
N VAL A 158 6.64 7.49 11.20
CA VAL A 158 6.31 6.12 11.61
C VAL A 158 7.57 5.27 11.82
N GLU A 159 8.56 5.34 10.91
CA GLU A 159 9.82 4.61 11.08
C GLU A 159 10.66 5.15 12.23
N GLN A 160 10.74 6.48 12.40
CA GLN A 160 11.46 7.08 13.52
C GLN A 160 10.92 6.57 14.87
N ILE A 161 9.59 6.55 15.04
CA ILE A 161 8.97 6.01 16.26
C ILE A 161 9.31 4.53 16.46
N VAL A 162 9.34 3.75 15.37
CA VAL A 162 9.66 2.32 15.42
C VAL A 162 11.10 2.11 15.86
N ASP A 163 12.04 2.89 15.32
CA ASP A 163 13.46 2.79 15.60
C ASP A 163 13.78 3.24 17.04
N GLU A 164 13.21 4.36 17.49
CA GLU A 164 13.37 4.87 18.86
C GLU A 164 12.82 3.88 19.92
N ASN A 165 11.82 3.09 19.55
CA ASN A 165 11.17 2.12 20.43
C ASN A 165 11.44 0.67 20.00
N ARG A 166 12.62 0.39 19.44
CA ARG A 166 12.98 -0.93 18.91
C ARG A 166 12.72 -2.06 19.92
N GLY A 167 12.05 -3.12 19.46
CA GLY A 167 11.69 -4.28 20.28
C GLY A 167 10.47 -4.08 21.20
N LYS A 168 9.99 -2.85 21.39
CA LYS A 168 8.82 -2.53 22.23
C LYS A 168 7.58 -2.34 21.37
N ILE A 169 7.06 -3.43 20.81
CA ILE A 169 5.96 -3.39 19.81
C ILE A 169 4.71 -2.64 20.33
N TYR A 170 4.35 -2.84 21.61
CA TYR A 170 3.26 -2.10 22.24
C TYR A 170 3.55 -0.59 22.28
N GLU A 171 4.75 -0.20 22.73
CA GLU A 171 5.15 1.21 22.81
C GLU A 171 5.16 1.87 21.43
N GLN A 172 5.70 1.18 20.42
CA GLN A 172 5.64 1.65 19.03
C GLN A 172 4.20 1.93 18.57
N SER A 173 3.28 1.04 18.91
CA SER A 173 1.85 1.18 18.56
C SER A 173 1.22 2.38 19.28
N TYR A 174 1.50 2.52 20.57
CA TYR A 174 0.99 3.62 21.39
C TYR A 174 1.52 4.98 20.91
N GLN A 175 2.84 5.08 20.68
CA GLN A 175 3.50 6.30 20.20
C GLN A 175 3.01 6.73 18.82
N ILE A 176 2.75 5.77 17.90
CA ILE A 176 2.14 6.08 16.60
C ILE A 176 0.76 6.71 16.77
N LEU A 177 -0.10 6.13 17.61
CA LEU A 177 -1.44 6.70 17.85
C LEU A 177 -1.37 8.05 18.57
N GLN A 178 -0.44 8.21 19.51
CA GLN A 178 -0.22 9.46 20.22
C GLN A 178 0.25 10.56 19.26
N LYS A 179 1.21 10.27 18.37
CA LYS A 179 1.67 11.18 17.32
C LYS A 179 0.53 11.60 16.40
N TRP A 180 -0.35 10.66 16.02
CA TRP A 180 -1.56 10.97 15.25
C TRP A 180 -2.50 11.92 16.01
N CYS A 181 -2.82 11.63 17.27
CA CYS A 181 -3.63 12.54 18.08
C CYS A 181 -3.00 13.93 18.25
N GLN A 182 -1.68 14.02 18.38
CA GLN A 182 -0.96 15.30 18.47
C GLN A 182 -1.00 16.09 17.15
N ALA A 183 -0.85 15.40 16.01
CA ALA A 183 -0.83 16.04 14.69
C ALA A 183 -2.21 16.57 14.26
N TYR A 184 -3.29 15.86 14.63
CA TYR A 184 -4.64 16.14 14.14
C TYR A 184 -5.60 16.69 15.22
N GLY A 185 -5.21 16.67 16.50
CA GLY A 185 -5.97 17.26 17.61
C GLY A 185 -7.42 16.79 17.63
N HIS A 186 -8.35 17.73 17.43
CA HIS A 186 -9.80 17.46 17.44
C HIS A 186 -10.28 16.63 16.23
N GLU A 187 -9.50 16.56 15.15
CA GLU A 187 -9.79 15.72 13.99
C GLU A 187 -9.41 14.25 14.19
N ALA A 188 -8.67 13.93 15.27
CA ALA A 188 -8.32 12.56 15.66
C ALA A 188 -9.52 11.81 16.28
N THR A 189 -10.55 11.60 15.47
CA THR A 189 -11.85 11.05 15.88
C THR A 189 -11.95 9.54 15.71
N TYR A 190 -12.91 8.91 16.41
CA TYR A 190 -13.21 7.48 16.21
C TYR A 190 -13.64 7.16 14.78
N SER A 191 -14.23 8.10 14.05
CA SER A 191 -14.59 7.93 12.63
C SER A 191 -13.34 7.76 11.76
N VAL A 192 -12.35 8.66 11.89
CA VAL A 192 -11.10 8.59 11.15
C VAL A 192 -10.34 7.31 11.50
N LEU A 193 -10.30 6.95 12.78
CA LEU A 193 -9.68 5.70 13.23
C LEU A 193 -10.39 4.47 12.64
N ALA A 194 -11.73 4.45 12.65
CA ALA A 194 -12.51 3.34 12.09
C ALA A 194 -12.28 3.19 10.58
N GLN A 195 -12.21 4.30 9.84
CA GLN A 195 -11.85 4.26 8.40
C GLN A 195 -10.45 3.68 8.20
N ALA A 196 -9.46 4.13 8.97
CA ALA A 196 -8.08 3.65 8.85
C ALA A 196 -7.94 2.16 9.24
N LEU A 197 -8.65 1.71 10.27
CA LEU A 197 -8.68 0.29 10.66
C LEU A 197 -9.33 -0.60 9.60
N ASN A 198 -10.30 -0.08 8.86
CA ASN A 198 -10.95 -0.77 7.74
C ASN A 198 -10.22 -0.60 6.40
N ASP A 199 -9.16 0.21 6.33
CA ASP A 199 -8.33 0.27 5.13
C ASP A 199 -7.83 -1.13 4.79
N ARG A 200 -7.92 -1.51 3.51
CA ARG A 200 -7.59 -2.88 3.08
C ARG A 200 -6.15 -3.29 3.35
N THR A 201 -5.24 -2.33 3.49
CA THR A 201 -3.86 -2.61 3.92
C THR A 201 -3.77 -2.85 5.42
N VAL A 202 -4.66 -2.31 6.25
CA VAL A 202 -4.68 -2.53 7.71
C VAL A 202 -5.50 -3.79 8.04
N ASN A 203 -6.71 -3.87 7.49
CA ASN A 203 -7.66 -4.99 7.60
C ASN A 203 -7.94 -5.41 9.06
N MET A 204 -8.32 -4.45 9.90
CA MET A 204 -8.62 -4.62 11.32
C MET A 204 -10.07 -4.18 11.65
N GLY A 205 -11.02 -4.53 10.79
CA GLY A 205 -12.43 -4.15 10.95
C GLY A 205 -13.07 -4.63 12.25
N THR A 206 -12.62 -5.77 12.81
CA THR A 206 -13.06 -6.25 14.13
C THR A 206 -12.62 -5.31 15.26
N VAL A 207 -11.41 -4.75 15.18
CA VAL A 207 -10.92 -3.76 16.15
C VAL A 207 -11.69 -2.44 15.98
N ALA A 208 -12.02 -2.05 14.75
CA ALA A 208 -12.90 -0.91 14.51
C ALA A 208 -14.27 -1.11 15.17
N ALA A 209 -14.86 -2.30 15.03
CA ALA A 209 -16.13 -2.64 15.66
C ALA A 209 -16.06 -2.57 17.20
N THR A 210 -15.00 -3.12 17.81
CA THR A 210 -14.84 -3.14 19.27
C THR A 210 -14.63 -1.75 19.86
N PHE A 211 -13.82 -0.91 19.22
CA PHE A 211 -13.36 0.34 19.83
C PHE A 211 -14.07 1.59 19.31
N CYS A 212 -14.49 1.59 18.04
CA CYS A 212 -14.98 2.80 17.38
C CYS A 212 -16.51 2.85 17.20
N LEU A 213 -17.22 1.71 17.28
CA LEU A 213 -18.68 1.69 17.17
C LEU A 213 -19.34 1.82 18.54
N ALA A 214 -20.54 2.40 18.57
CA ALA A 214 -21.38 2.65 19.73
C ALA A 214 -22.40 1.53 19.96
#